data_AF-A0A519FMT0-F1
#
_entry.id   AF-A0A519FMT0-F1
#
_cell.length_a   1.000
_cell.length_b   1.000
_cell.length_c   1.000
_cell.angle_alpha   90.00
_cell.angle_beta   90.00
_cell.angle_gamma   90.00
#
_symmetry.space_group_name_H-M   'P 1'
#
loop_
_entity.id
_entity.type
_entity.pdbx_description
1 polymer ?
#
loop_
_entity_poly.entity_id
_entity_poly.type
_entity_poly.pdbx_seq_one_letter_code
_entity_poly.pdbx_strand_id
1 'polypeptide(L)'
;MIAAMMTAVNLGARVTGWGFVVFTIGSIAWSVVGLSSGQTNLLATNGFLTLVNLIGVWRWLGKQRAYEDGGKSATEASRRSAYPTLFTATGIAGMPVVDAGGETVGKAVEALVTCESGNVSYVVVASSGLGGIGEELRAVNRAQIDFACDRLNLRHPRAWFESLPPLAEGDWPAAPAELTRSDAR
;
A
#
# COMPACT_ATOMS: atom_id res chain seq x y z
N MET A 1 -2.90 20.18 -10.81
CA MET A 1 -2.43 19.58 -9.53
C MET A 1 -3.11 18.25 -9.21
N ILE A 2 -4.43 18.11 -9.40
CA ILE A 2 -5.18 16.87 -9.10
C ILE A 2 -4.58 15.63 -9.79
N ALA A 3 -4.33 15.66 -11.11
CA ALA A 3 -3.74 14.53 -11.84
C ALA A 3 -2.35 14.13 -11.33
N ALA A 4 -1.53 15.12 -10.95
CA ALA A 4 -0.21 14.91 -10.37
C ALA A 4 -0.32 14.17 -9.03
N MET A 5 -1.25 14.60 -8.16
CA MET A 5 -1.50 13.92 -6.89
C MET A 5 -2.05 12.51 -7.10
N MET A 6 -3.01 12.31 -8.00
CA MET A 6 -3.56 10.97 -8.31
C MET A 6 -2.48 9.99 -8.77
N THR A 7 -1.49 10.49 -9.52
CA THR A 7 -0.38 9.67 -10.02
C THR A 7 0.68 9.45 -8.92
N ALA A 8 0.96 10.48 -8.13
CA ALA A 8 2.01 10.47 -7.12
C ALA A 8 1.66 9.64 -5.87
N VAL A 9 0.38 9.59 -5.47
CA VAL A 9 -0.03 8.97 -4.19
C VAL A 9 -0.09 7.42 -4.25
N ASN A 10 0.27 6.79 -5.38
CA ASN A 10 0.32 5.32 -5.54
C ASN A 10 -0.92 4.57 -5.00
N LEU A 11 -2.13 5.14 -5.18
CA LEU A 11 -3.41 4.61 -4.67
C LEU A 11 -3.95 3.42 -5.47
N GLY A 12 -3.04 2.61 -6.03
CA GLY A 12 -3.35 1.49 -6.91
C GLY A 12 -3.58 1.87 -8.37
N ALA A 13 -3.63 0.85 -9.22
CA ALA A 13 -3.50 1.01 -10.65
C ALA A 13 -4.59 1.85 -11.32
N ARG A 14 -5.81 1.77 -10.79
CA ARG A 14 -6.94 2.53 -11.35
C ARG A 14 -6.77 4.02 -11.14
N VAL A 15 -6.39 4.48 -9.95
CA VAL A 15 -6.26 5.92 -9.65
C VAL A 15 -5.09 6.52 -10.42
N THR A 16 -3.94 5.83 -10.42
CA THR A 16 -2.76 6.25 -11.18
C THR A 16 -3.04 6.28 -12.69
N GLY A 17 -3.74 5.27 -13.21
CA GLY A 17 -4.17 5.22 -14.61
C GLY A 17 -5.08 6.39 -15.01
N TRP A 18 -6.05 6.75 -14.17
CA TRP A 18 -6.88 7.94 -14.39
C TRP A 18 -6.10 9.26 -14.31
N GLY A 19 -5.06 9.33 -13.46
CA GLY A 19 -4.11 10.45 -13.45
C GLY A 19 -3.47 10.68 -14.82
N PHE A 20 -3.00 9.60 -15.46
CA PHE A 20 -2.48 9.65 -16.82
C PHE A 20 -3.52 10.10 -17.86
N VAL A 21 -4.78 9.65 -17.75
CA VAL A 21 -5.86 10.10 -18.66
C VAL A 21 -6.06 11.61 -18.57
N VAL A 22 -6.11 12.17 -17.36
CA VAL A 22 -6.27 13.62 -17.16
C VAL A 22 -5.07 14.38 -17.73
N PHE A 23 -3.85 13.87 -17.54
CA PHE A 23 -2.67 14.47 -18.14
C PHE A 23 -2.68 14.41 -19.67
N THR A 24 -3.14 13.31 -20.27
CA THR A 24 -3.32 13.20 -21.73
C THR A 24 -4.29 14.25 -22.25
N ILE A 25 -5.42 14.47 -21.58
CA ILE A 25 -6.39 15.51 -21.98
C ILE A 25 -5.74 16.89 -21.92
N GLY A 26 -5.02 17.18 -20.84
CA GLY A 26 -4.30 18.45 -20.67
C GLY A 26 -3.23 18.67 -21.74
N SER A 27 -2.43 17.64 -22.04
CA SER A 27 -1.37 17.75 -23.05
C SER A 27 -1.93 17.91 -24.46
N ILE A 28 -3.04 17.23 -24.80
CA ILE A 28 -3.73 17.43 -26.09
C ILE A 28 -4.24 18.87 -26.21
N ALA A 29 -4.89 19.41 -25.17
CA ALA A 29 -5.38 20.78 -25.18
C ALA A 29 -4.23 21.79 -25.43
N TRP A 30 -3.10 21.62 -24.75
CA TRP A 30 -1.92 22.47 -24.96
C TRP A 30 -1.26 22.27 -26.31
N SER A 31 -1.26 21.06 -26.87
CA SER A 31 -0.81 20.80 -28.24
C SER A 31 -1.67 21.53 -29.27
N VAL A 32 -2.99 21.57 -29.09
CA VAL A 32 -3.91 22.34 -29.95
C VAL A 32 -3.62 23.84 -29.88
N VAL A 33 -3.38 24.37 -28.68
CA VAL A 33 -2.96 25.77 -28.52
C VAL A 33 -1.62 26.03 -29.21
N GLY A 34 -0.63 25.15 -29.04
CA GLY A 34 0.67 25.24 -29.71
C GLY A 34 0.56 25.25 -31.23
N LEU A 35 -0.32 24.42 -31.80
CA LEU A 35 -0.63 24.42 -33.22
C LEU A 35 -1.26 25.73 -33.67
N SER A 36 -2.30 26.19 -32.97
CA SER A 36 -3.02 27.44 -33.31
C SER A 36 -2.15 28.70 -33.16
N SER A 37 -1.17 28.67 -32.26
CA SER A 37 -0.29 29.81 -31.94
C SER A 37 1.07 29.74 -32.65
N GLY A 38 1.32 28.73 -33.49
CA GLY A 38 2.60 28.53 -34.18
C GLY A 38 3.79 28.23 -33.26
N GLN A 39 3.55 27.86 -32.00
CA GLN A 39 4.60 27.60 -31.01
C GLN A 39 5.08 26.15 -31.09
N THR A 40 6.14 25.91 -31.88
CA THR A 40 6.72 24.57 -32.08
C THR A 40 7.23 23.95 -30.78
N ASN A 41 7.81 24.74 -29.87
CA ASN A 41 8.31 24.23 -28.59
C ASN A 41 7.17 23.72 -27.68
N LEU A 42 6.06 24.47 -27.62
CA LEU A 42 4.87 24.08 -26.87
C LEU A 42 4.25 22.81 -27.45
N LEU A 43 4.19 22.71 -28.78
CA LEU A 43 3.70 21.53 -29.47
C LEU A 43 4.59 20.29 -29.24
N ALA A 44 5.91 20.44 -29.38
CA ALA A 44 6.85 19.32 -29.21
C ALA A 44 6.81 18.76 -27.79
N THR A 45 6.86 19.64 -26.77
CA THR A 45 6.83 19.24 -25.36
C THR A 45 5.53 18.54 -25.01
N ASN A 46 4.37 19.11 -25.39
CA ASN A 46 3.07 18.50 -25.09
C ASN A 46 2.77 17.26 -25.95
N GLY A 47 3.32 17.19 -27.16
CA GLY A 47 3.26 15.99 -27.99
C GLY A 47 4.00 14.81 -27.34
N PHE A 48 5.21 15.04 -26.83
CA PHE A 48 5.95 14.04 -26.07
C PHE A 48 5.21 13.63 -24.80
N LEU A 49 4.69 14.59 -24.02
CA LEU A 49 3.87 14.30 -22.83
C LEU A 49 2.66 13.44 -23.18
N THR A 50 1.98 13.74 -24.28
CA THR A 50 0.83 12.95 -24.75
C THR A 50 1.22 11.50 -24.99
N LEU A 51 2.33 11.24 -25.69
CA LEU A 51 2.81 9.88 -25.95
C LEU A 51 3.15 9.12 -24.66
N VAL A 52 3.92 9.73 -23.76
CA VAL A 52 4.30 9.10 -22.49
C VAL A 52 3.05 8.83 -21.63
N ASN A 53 2.10 9.76 -21.60
CA ASN A 53 0.86 9.58 -20.85
C ASN A 53 0.00 8.45 -21.43
N LEU A 54 -0.09 8.31 -22.76
CA LEU A 54 -0.81 7.20 -23.41
C LEU A 54 -0.20 5.84 -23.05
N ILE A 55 1.13 5.74 -23.02
CA ILE A 55 1.82 4.54 -22.54
C ILE A 55 1.48 4.27 -21.06
N GLY A 56 1.44 5.33 -20.24
CA GLY A 56 1.01 5.27 -18.85
C GLY A 56 -0.41 4.71 -18.69
N VAL A 57 -1.37 5.23 -19.47
CA VAL A 57 -2.76 4.76 -19.50
C VAL A 57 -2.83 3.27 -19.84
N TRP A 58 -2.17 2.84 -20.93
CA TRP A 58 -2.15 1.44 -21.35
C TRP A 58 -1.55 0.52 -20.27
N ARG A 59 -0.42 0.92 -19.68
CA ARG A 59 0.27 0.13 -18.65
C ARG A 59 -0.59 -0.05 -17.39
N TRP A 60 -1.17 1.05 -16.90
CA TRP A 60 -1.86 1.07 -15.61
C TRP A 60 -3.33 0.61 -15.70
N LEU A 61 -4.10 1.12 -16.67
CA LEU A 61 -5.51 0.71 -16.82
C LEU A 61 -5.69 -0.63 -17.53
N GLY A 62 -4.71 -1.08 -18.32
CA GLY A 62 -4.73 -2.38 -18.98
C GLY A 62 -4.12 -3.47 -18.10
N LYS A 63 -2.79 -3.57 -18.12
CA LYS A 63 -2.08 -4.72 -17.54
C LYS A 63 -2.12 -4.75 -16.01
N GLN A 64 -1.79 -3.64 -15.35
CA GLN A 64 -1.70 -3.61 -13.89
C GLN A 64 -3.08 -3.76 -13.22
N ARG A 65 -4.11 -3.11 -13.77
CA ARG A 65 -5.49 -3.26 -13.32
C ARG A 65 -5.95 -4.72 -13.36
N ALA A 66 -5.64 -5.46 -14.43
CA ALA A 66 -6.05 -6.86 -14.55
C ALA A 66 -5.46 -7.74 -13.43
N TYR A 67 -4.21 -7.50 -13.02
CA TYR A 67 -3.59 -8.23 -11.90
C TYR A 67 -4.25 -7.89 -10.56
N GLU A 68 -4.48 -6.61 -10.27
CA GLU A 68 -5.17 -6.19 -9.04
C GLU A 68 -6.61 -6.71 -8.98
N ASP A 69 -7.34 -6.67 -10.10
CA ASP A 69 -8.70 -7.17 -10.20
C ASP A 69 -8.75 -8.71 -10.02
N GLY A 70 -7.70 -9.43 -10.44
CA GLY A 70 -7.54 -10.87 -10.17
C GLY A 70 -7.37 -11.20 -8.68
N GLY A 71 -6.55 -10.43 -7.95
CA GLY A 71 -6.39 -10.60 -6.50
C GLY A 71 -7.68 -10.30 -5.73
N LYS A 72 -8.41 -9.25 -6.15
CA LYS A 72 -9.72 -8.90 -5.58
C LYS A 72 -10.78 -9.96 -5.86
N SER A 73 -10.84 -10.49 -7.09
CA SER A 73 -11.81 -11.53 -7.41
C SER A 73 -11.55 -12.82 -6.62
N ALA A 74 -10.28 -13.19 -6.41
CA ALA A 74 -9.93 -14.33 -5.55
C ALA A 74 -10.32 -14.09 -4.07
N THR A 75 -10.10 -12.87 -3.56
CA THR A 75 -10.55 -12.44 -2.22
C THR A 75 -12.08 -12.57 -2.10
N GLU A 76 -12.83 -12.03 -3.06
CA GLU A 76 -14.30 -12.10 -3.07
C GLU A 76 -14.83 -13.53 -3.22
N ALA A 77 -14.19 -14.34 -4.06
CA ALA A 77 -14.55 -15.75 -4.24
C ALA A 77 -14.30 -16.56 -2.97
N SER A 78 -13.18 -16.32 -2.27
CA SER A 78 -12.86 -17.02 -1.02
C SER A 78 -13.92 -16.81 0.07
N ARG A 79 -14.48 -15.59 0.17
CA ARG A 79 -15.55 -15.25 1.12
C ARG A 79 -16.83 -16.05 0.92
N ARG A 80 -17.02 -16.63 -0.26
CA ARG A 80 -18.19 -17.45 -0.62
C ARG A 80 -17.86 -18.94 -0.71
N SER A 81 -16.62 -19.32 -0.40
CA SER A 81 -16.13 -20.68 -0.51
C SER A 81 -16.20 -21.41 0.83
N ALA A 82 -16.05 -22.74 0.81
CA ALA A 82 -15.88 -23.55 2.02
C ALA A 82 -14.43 -23.49 2.58
N TYR A 83 -13.51 -22.82 1.88
CA TYR A 83 -12.13 -22.64 2.30
C TYR A 83 -11.96 -21.37 3.16
N PRO A 84 -10.85 -21.25 3.92
CA PRO A 84 -10.57 -20.04 4.67
C PRO A 84 -10.59 -18.78 3.80
N THR A 85 -11.17 -17.70 4.34
CA THR A 85 -11.23 -16.40 3.67
C THR A 85 -9.83 -15.84 3.45
N LEU A 86 -9.56 -15.36 2.24
CA LEU A 86 -8.28 -14.81 1.82
C LEU A 86 -8.34 -13.29 1.78
N PHE A 87 -7.18 -12.65 1.94
CA PHE A 87 -6.91 -11.28 1.51
C PHE A 87 -5.53 -11.27 0.83
N THR A 88 -5.29 -10.30 -0.05
CA THR A 88 -4.03 -10.19 -0.78
C THR A 88 -2.91 -9.72 0.15
N ALA A 89 -1.72 -10.33 0.08
CA ALA A 89 -0.55 -9.87 0.84
C ALA A 89 -0.21 -8.40 0.57
N THR A 90 -0.33 -7.94 -0.68
CA THR A 90 -0.18 -6.53 -1.08
C THR A 90 -1.22 -5.60 -0.45
N GLY A 91 -2.28 -6.13 0.13
CA GLY A 91 -3.31 -5.38 0.82
C GLY A 91 -2.99 -5.09 2.28
N ILE A 92 -1.91 -5.67 2.84
CA ILE A 92 -1.53 -5.46 4.25
C ILE A 92 -1.13 -4.01 4.50
N ALA A 93 -0.30 -3.44 3.62
CA ALA A 93 0.17 -2.08 3.76
C ALA A 93 -1.01 -1.09 3.82
N GLY A 94 -1.04 -0.28 4.87
CA GLY A 94 -2.10 0.69 5.12
C GLY A 94 -3.33 0.15 5.86
N MET A 95 -3.44 -1.16 6.12
CA MET A 95 -4.56 -1.69 6.92
C MET A 95 -4.57 -1.03 8.31
N PRO A 96 -5.74 -0.60 8.80
CA PRO A 96 -5.85 -0.12 10.17
C PRO A 96 -5.50 -1.25 11.14
N VAL A 97 -4.73 -0.90 12.17
CA VAL A 97 -4.41 -1.77 13.29
C VAL A 97 -5.20 -1.29 14.48
N VAL A 98 -6.03 -2.15 15.04
CA VAL A 98 -6.86 -1.86 16.21
C VAL A 98 -6.42 -2.72 17.39
N ASP A 99 -6.58 -2.21 18.60
CA ASP A 99 -6.27 -2.98 19.81
C ASP A 99 -7.40 -3.93 20.22
N ALA A 100 -7.19 -4.66 21.33
CA ALA A 100 -8.19 -5.58 21.87
C ALA A 100 -9.52 -4.90 22.30
N GLY A 101 -9.50 -3.59 22.55
CA GLY A 101 -10.68 -2.78 22.85
C GLY A 101 -11.39 -2.25 21.59
N GLY A 102 -10.79 -2.43 20.41
CA GLY A 102 -11.29 -1.92 19.13
C GLY A 102 -10.86 -0.48 18.83
N GLU A 103 -9.97 0.11 19.62
CA GLU A 103 -9.44 1.45 19.35
C GLU A 103 -8.34 1.40 18.30
N THR A 104 -8.28 2.41 17.43
CA THR A 104 -7.23 2.47 16.40
C THR A 104 -5.88 2.81 17.03
N VAL A 105 -4.91 1.92 16.82
CA VAL A 105 -3.51 2.09 17.25
C VAL A 105 -2.70 2.76 16.16
N GLY A 106 -2.92 2.36 14.90
CA GLY A 106 -2.08 2.79 13.80
C GLY A 106 -2.41 2.09 12.49
N LYS A 107 -1.39 1.93 11.64
CA LYS A 107 -1.49 1.26 10.34
C LYS A 107 -0.39 0.22 10.16
N ALA A 108 -0.70 -0.88 9.50
CA ALA A 108 0.28 -1.85 9.08
C ALA A 108 1.15 -1.26 7.97
N VAL A 109 2.46 -1.43 8.07
CA VAL A 109 3.43 -0.98 7.07
C VAL A 109 3.79 -2.13 6.15
N GLU A 110 4.21 -3.25 6.73
CA GLU A 110 4.67 -4.43 5.99
C GLU A 110 4.54 -5.70 6.85
N ALA A 111 4.33 -6.86 6.20
CA ALA A 111 4.40 -8.16 6.86
C ALA A 111 5.61 -8.95 6.36
N LEU A 112 6.42 -9.44 7.29
CA LEU A 112 7.59 -10.24 6.97
C LEU A 112 7.19 -11.72 6.99
N VAL A 113 7.46 -12.41 5.90
CA VAL A 113 7.06 -13.80 5.66
C VAL A 113 8.30 -14.70 5.70
N THR A 114 8.20 -15.84 6.39
CA THR A 114 9.27 -16.84 6.45
C THR A 114 9.46 -17.50 5.09
N CYS A 115 10.72 -17.63 4.64
CA CYS A 115 11.02 -18.22 3.34
C CYS A 115 10.63 -19.71 3.25
N GLU A 116 10.75 -20.46 4.34
CA GLU A 116 10.54 -21.91 4.35
C GLU A 116 9.04 -22.28 4.38
N SER A 117 8.28 -21.67 5.30
CA SER A 117 6.87 -22.03 5.51
C SER A 117 5.87 -21.10 4.84
N GLY A 118 6.30 -19.94 4.32
CA GLY A 118 5.40 -18.96 3.73
C GLY A 118 4.46 -18.30 4.76
N ASN A 119 4.79 -18.40 6.04
CA ASN A 119 3.99 -17.86 7.14
C ASN A 119 4.46 -16.46 7.51
N VAL A 120 3.53 -15.59 7.88
CA VAL A 120 3.88 -14.28 8.45
C VAL A 120 4.61 -14.50 9.78
N SER A 121 5.81 -13.96 9.92
CA SER A 121 6.60 -13.95 11.16
C SER A 121 6.16 -12.80 12.06
N TYR A 122 6.19 -11.58 11.52
CA TYR A 122 5.76 -10.38 12.23
C TYR A 122 5.27 -9.31 11.25
N VAL A 123 4.54 -8.33 11.78
CA VAL A 123 4.06 -7.15 11.05
C VAL A 123 4.70 -5.91 11.66
N VAL A 124 5.18 -5.01 10.82
CA VAL A 124 5.59 -3.68 11.27
C VAL A 124 4.36 -2.78 11.28
N VAL A 125 4.10 -2.13 12.42
CA VAL A 125 2.98 -1.22 12.61
C VAL A 125 3.51 0.18 12.88
N ALA A 126 2.99 1.14 12.13
CA ALA A 126 3.22 2.56 12.35
C ALA A 126 2.10 3.14 13.23
N SER A 127 2.47 3.77 14.33
CA SER A 127 1.58 4.55 15.20
C SER A 127 2.03 6.00 15.26
N SER A 128 1.09 6.92 15.47
CA SER A 128 1.45 8.30 15.81
C SER A 128 2.25 8.31 17.12
N GLY A 129 3.42 8.94 17.13
CA GLY A 129 4.31 9.00 18.29
C GLY A 129 3.66 9.70 19.49
N LEU A 130 4.21 9.45 20.68
CA LEU A 130 3.75 10.08 21.92
C LEU A 130 3.86 11.61 21.81
N GLY A 131 2.73 12.32 21.87
CA GLY A 131 2.65 13.78 21.68
C GLY A 131 2.27 14.24 20.26
N GLY A 132 1.99 13.31 19.34
CA GLY A 132 1.42 13.61 18.02
C GLY A 132 2.42 14.10 16.97
N ILE A 133 3.72 13.99 17.23
CA ILE A 133 4.79 14.38 16.31
C ILE A 133 5.55 13.12 15.87
N GLY A 134 5.55 12.85 14.56
CA GLY A 134 6.25 11.71 13.98
C GLY A 134 5.48 10.39 14.05
N GLU A 135 5.96 9.41 13.28
CA GLU A 135 5.48 8.03 13.31
C GLU A 135 6.51 7.18 14.07
N GLU A 136 6.04 6.35 14.99
CA GLU A 136 6.85 5.31 15.63
C GLU A 136 6.51 3.96 14.99
N LEU A 137 7.55 3.23 14.59
CA LEU A 137 7.43 1.90 14.03
C LEU A 137 7.70 0.84 15.10
N ARG A 138 6.87 -0.19 15.17
CA ARG A 138 7.02 -1.29 16.14
C ARG A 138 6.75 -2.63 15.46
N ALA A 139 7.56 -3.64 15.77
CA ALA A 139 7.39 -5.00 15.24
C ALA A 139 6.44 -5.80 16.15
N VAL A 140 5.37 -6.34 15.57
CA VAL A 140 4.36 -7.12 16.27
C VAL A 140 4.39 -8.56 15.75
N ASN A 141 4.69 -9.51 16.65
CA ASN A 141 4.72 -10.93 16.32
C ASN A 141 3.36 -11.39 15.76
N ARG A 142 3.35 -12.24 14.71
CA ARG A 142 2.14 -12.82 14.11
C ARG A 142 1.21 -13.45 15.14
N ALA A 143 1.73 -14.07 16.20
CA ALA A 143 0.94 -14.68 17.25
C ALA A 143 0.03 -13.67 17.97
N GLN A 144 0.45 -12.40 18.06
CA GLN A 144 -0.25 -11.33 18.75
C GLN A 144 -1.28 -10.60 17.88
N ILE A 145 -1.49 -11.06 16.65
CA ILE A 145 -2.39 -10.43 15.68
C ILE A 145 -3.44 -11.44 15.23
N ASP A 146 -4.69 -10.99 15.22
CA ASP A 146 -5.75 -11.64 14.45
C ASP A 146 -5.94 -10.90 13.11
N PHE A 147 -5.81 -11.64 12.01
CA PHE A 147 -5.83 -11.09 10.66
C PHE A 147 -7.26 -11.13 10.14
N ALA A 148 -7.93 -9.97 10.14
CA ALA A 148 -9.18 -9.80 9.43
C ALA A 148 -8.94 -9.38 7.97
N CYS A 149 -10.01 -9.33 7.17
CA CYS A 149 -9.90 -9.02 5.74
C CYS A 149 -9.51 -7.57 5.43
N ASP A 150 -9.85 -6.64 6.33
CA ASP A 150 -9.76 -5.20 6.13
C ASP A 150 -9.05 -4.47 7.27
N ARG A 151 -8.60 -5.20 8.30
CA ARG A 151 -7.89 -4.68 9.47
C ARG A 151 -7.07 -5.75 10.16
N LEU A 152 -6.12 -5.34 10.99
CA LEU A 152 -5.41 -6.22 11.92
C LEU A 152 -5.88 -5.92 13.34
N ASN A 153 -6.29 -6.95 14.08
CA ASN A 153 -6.68 -6.79 15.49
C ASN A 153 -5.54 -7.29 16.36
N LEU A 154 -4.97 -6.43 17.19
CA LEU A 154 -4.03 -6.85 18.23
C LEU A 154 -4.79 -7.60 19.30
N ARG A 155 -4.17 -8.67 19.83
CA ARG A 155 -4.71 -9.43 20.96
C ARG A 155 -4.60 -8.69 22.30
N HIS A 156 -3.89 -7.56 22.31
CA HIS A 156 -3.59 -6.78 23.50
C HIS A 156 -4.06 -5.33 23.37
N PRO A 157 -4.22 -4.60 24.50
CA PRO A 157 -4.52 -3.17 24.50
C PRO A 157 -3.39 -2.33 23.90
N ARG A 158 -3.70 -1.10 23.49
CA ARG A 158 -2.72 -0.13 22.98
C ARG A 158 -1.48 0.07 23.87
N ALA A 159 -1.65 0.08 25.20
CA ALA A 159 -0.54 0.24 26.14
C ALA A 159 0.53 -0.86 26.03
N TRP A 160 0.13 -2.10 25.71
CA TRP A 160 1.08 -3.18 25.45
C TRP A 160 1.87 -2.91 24.17
N PHE A 161 1.19 -2.48 23.12
CA PHE A 161 1.86 -2.14 21.86
C PHE A 161 2.88 -1.01 22.03
N GLU A 162 2.52 0.04 22.78
CA GLU A 162 3.41 1.16 23.11
C GLU A 162 4.59 0.76 24.01
N SER A 163 4.49 -0.38 24.71
CA SER A 163 5.57 -0.94 25.52
C SER A 163 6.62 -1.71 24.72
N LEU A 164 6.34 -2.06 23.46
CA LEU A 164 7.30 -2.75 22.58
C LEU A 164 8.56 -1.87 22.34
N PRO A 165 9.66 -2.41 21.83
CA PRO A 165 10.77 -1.58 21.38
C PRO A 165 10.39 -0.82 20.10
N PRO A 166 10.59 0.51 20.01
CA PRO A 166 10.48 1.22 18.74
C PRO A 166 11.60 0.78 17.80
N LEU A 167 11.32 0.72 16.50
CA LEU A 167 12.27 0.38 15.44
C LEU A 167 12.99 1.63 14.96
N ALA A 168 14.29 1.49 14.69
CA ALA A 168 15.03 2.49 13.95
C ALA A 168 14.64 2.45 12.47
N GLU A 169 14.63 3.62 11.82
CA GLU A 169 14.33 3.72 10.39
C GLU A 169 15.38 2.94 9.58
N GLY A 170 14.92 2.04 8.70
CA GLY A 170 15.78 1.21 7.85
C GLY A 170 16.48 0.04 8.54
N ASP A 171 16.37 -0.11 9.86
CA ASP A 171 17.00 -1.21 10.62
C ASP A 171 15.94 -2.01 11.40
N TRP A 172 15.31 -2.95 10.70
CA TRP A 172 14.26 -3.82 11.24
C TRP A 172 14.84 -5.16 11.72
N PRO A 173 14.31 -5.71 12.83
CA PRO A 173 14.91 -6.88 13.45
C PRO A 173 14.70 -8.14 12.61
N ALA A 174 15.67 -9.06 12.62
CA ALA A 174 15.58 -10.32 11.87
C ALA A 174 14.45 -11.26 12.36
N ALA A 175 13.98 -11.07 13.59
CA ALA A 175 12.85 -11.75 14.21
C ALA A 175 12.19 -10.80 15.21
N PRO A 176 10.87 -10.91 15.50
CA PRO A 176 10.24 -10.09 16.53
C PRO A 176 10.87 -10.40 17.89
N ALA A 177 10.86 -9.41 18.80
CA ALA A 177 11.53 -9.49 20.09
C ALA A 177 11.11 -10.70 20.96
N GLU A 178 9.91 -11.23 20.73
CA GLU A 178 9.35 -12.38 21.45
C GLU A 178 9.77 -13.75 20.86
N LEU A 179 10.31 -13.81 19.64
CA LEU A 179 10.80 -15.05 19.03
C LEU A 179 12.23 -15.34 19.53
N THR A 180 12.35 -16.19 20.55
CA THR A 180 13.66 -16.67 21.00
C THR A 180 14.24 -17.66 19.99
N ARG A 181 15.57 -17.73 19.83
CA ARG A 181 16.26 -18.65 18.88
C ARG A 181 15.89 -20.13 19.01
N SER A 182 15.25 -20.54 20.11
CA SER A 182 14.80 -21.92 20.32
C SER A 182 13.60 -22.30 19.45
N ASP A 183 12.78 -21.32 19.05
CA ASP A 183 11.55 -21.54 18.28
C ASP A 183 11.81 -21.49 16.75
N ALA A 184 13.06 -21.26 16.35
CA ALA A 184 13.49 -21.07 14.97
C ALA A 184 14.21 -22.29 14.37
N ARG A 185 14.01 -23.49 14.95
CA ARG A 185 14.54 -24.77 14.43
C ARG A 185 13.44 -25.72 14.03
#